data_AF-A0A2I4DDP7-F1
#
_entry.id   AF-A0A2I4DDP7-F1
#
_cell.length_a   1.000
_cell.length_b   1.000
_cell.length_c   1.000
_cell.angle_alpha   90.00
_cell.angle_beta   90.00
_cell.angle_gamma   90.00
#
_symmetry.space_group_name_H-M   'P 1'
#
loop_
_entity.id
_entity.type
_entity.pdbx_description
1 polymer ?
#
loop_
_entity_poly.entity_id
_entity_poly.type
_entity_poly.pdbx_seq_one_letter_code
_entity_poly.pdbx_strand_id
1 'polypeptide(L)'
;MEVSGNADEGEEEGEDGECGFCLFMKAGGCKESFIAWEQCIEEAEKTKGDIVEKCSDVTGALKMCMEAHADYYEPILRAEKMVEEQAVKELEMEKEKKKEKEASTEGSYQYVVSDSKVSERGGASQ
;
A
#
# COMPACT_ATOMS: atom_id res chain seq x y z
N MET A 1 -43.84 -24.00 -0.85
CA MET A 1 -43.37 -25.37 -1.11
C MET A 1 -41.95 -25.46 -0.61
N GLU A 2 -41.75 -26.29 0.39
CA GLU A 2 -40.45 -26.75 0.87
C GLU A 2 -40.06 -27.92 -0.05
N VAL A 3 -38.81 -27.98 -0.51
CA VAL A 3 -38.26 -29.25 -1.04
C VAL A 3 -36.91 -29.51 -0.39
N SER A 4 -36.88 -30.63 0.32
CA SER A 4 -35.74 -31.22 0.98
C SER A 4 -34.92 -32.06 -0.01
N GLY A 5 -33.60 -31.88 0.03
CA GLY A 5 -32.51 -32.87 -0.11
C GLY A 5 -32.50 -33.88 -1.25
N ASN A 6 -31.37 -33.99 -1.94
CA ASN A 6 -30.44 -35.11 -1.69
C ASN A 6 -29.03 -34.80 -2.26
N ALA A 7 -28.02 -35.29 -1.54
CA ALA A 7 -26.60 -35.18 -1.84
C ALA A 7 -26.22 -35.91 -3.14
N ASP A 8 -25.33 -35.29 -3.90
CA ASP A 8 -24.45 -35.96 -4.86
C ASP A 8 -23.03 -35.48 -4.57
N GLU A 9 -22.25 -36.37 -3.98
CA GLU A 9 -20.81 -36.21 -3.73
C GLU A 9 -20.11 -36.51 -5.07
N GLY A 10 -19.61 -35.47 -5.73
CA GLY A 10 -18.93 -35.60 -7.02
C GLY A 10 -17.88 -34.52 -7.20
N GLU A 11 -16.63 -34.90 -6.91
CA GLU A 11 -15.38 -34.35 -7.46
C GLU A 11 -15.08 -32.86 -7.20
N GLU A 12 -14.23 -32.62 -6.20
CA GLU A 12 -13.43 -31.41 -6.06
C GLU A 12 -12.41 -31.34 -7.21
N GLU A 13 -12.84 -30.94 -8.39
CA GLU A 13 -11.99 -30.38 -9.44
C GLU A 13 -12.04 -28.86 -9.25
N GLY A 14 -10.95 -28.27 -8.73
CA GLY A 14 -10.90 -26.86 -8.37
C GLY A 14 -11.30 -25.96 -9.53
N GLU A 15 -12.49 -25.37 -9.44
CA GLU A 15 -12.86 -24.22 -10.25
C GLU A 15 -11.97 -23.06 -9.81
N ASP A 16 -10.83 -22.87 -10.48
CA ASP A 16 -10.20 -21.57 -10.61
C ASP A 16 -11.17 -20.67 -11.38
N GLY A 17 -12.26 -20.26 -10.72
CA GLY A 17 -13.20 -19.30 -11.26
C GLY A 17 -12.41 -18.06 -11.67
N GLU A 18 -12.34 -17.80 -12.97
CA GLU A 18 -11.48 -16.76 -13.52
C GLU A 18 -11.79 -15.43 -12.82
N CYS A 19 -10.78 -14.86 -12.15
CA CYS A 19 -10.93 -13.64 -11.37
C CYS A 19 -11.62 -12.56 -12.22
N GLY A 20 -12.74 -12.01 -11.74
CA GLY A 20 -13.54 -11.04 -12.51
C GLY A 20 -12.74 -9.80 -12.94
N PHE A 21 -11.74 -9.40 -12.16
CA PHE A 21 -10.80 -8.35 -12.52
C PHE A 21 -9.87 -8.79 -13.68
N CYS A 22 -9.32 -10.00 -13.62
CA CYS A 22 -8.49 -10.55 -14.70
C CYS A 22 -9.26 -10.62 -16.02
N LEU A 23 -10.53 -11.08 -15.97
CA LEU A 23 -11.43 -11.09 -17.12
C LEU A 23 -11.63 -9.69 -17.71
N PHE A 24 -11.92 -8.70 -16.87
CA PHE A 24 -12.08 -7.31 -17.29
C PHE A 24 -10.81 -6.78 -17.94
N MET A 25 -9.65 -6.97 -17.29
CA MET A 25 -8.37 -6.48 -17.81
C MET A 25 -8.01 -7.11 -19.16
N LYS A 26 -8.27 -8.42 -19.32
CA LYS A 26 -8.01 -9.19 -20.54
C LYS A 26 -9.00 -8.89 -21.67
N ALA A 27 -10.18 -8.35 -21.38
CA ALA A 27 -11.17 -7.97 -22.39
C ALA A 27 -10.92 -6.56 -22.98
N GLY A 28 -10.09 -5.74 -22.32
CA GLY A 28 -9.77 -4.39 -22.77
C GLY A 28 -8.53 -4.27 -23.68
N GLY A 29 -8.24 -3.04 -24.11
CA GLY A 29 -7.13 -2.73 -25.02
C GLY A 29 -5.73 -2.98 -24.46
N CYS A 30 -5.61 -3.12 -23.13
CA CYS A 30 -4.34 -3.34 -22.43
C CYS A 30 -4.08 -4.79 -22.04
N LYS A 31 -4.79 -5.75 -22.66
CA LYS A 31 -4.64 -7.20 -22.40
C LYS A 31 -3.19 -7.66 -22.37
N GLU A 32 -2.39 -7.32 -23.39
CA GLU A 32 -1.01 -7.78 -23.49
C GLU A 32 -0.12 -7.21 -22.38
N SER A 33 -0.29 -5.93 -22.05
CA SER A 33 0.38 -5.30 -20.90
C SER A 33 -0.03 -5.94 -19.58
N PHE A 34 -1.29 -6.34 -19.44
CA PHE A 34 -1.79 -7.02 -18.25
C PHE A 34 -1.21 -8.43 -18.10
N ILE A 35 -1.13 -9.20 -19.19
CA ILE A 35 -0.51 -10.53 -19.16
C ILE A 35 0.99 -10.43 -18.80
N ALA A 36 1.71 -9.45 -19.36
CA ALA A 36 3.10 -9.23 -19.02
C ALA A 36 3.28 -8.89 -17.52
N TRP A 37 2.35 -8.14 -16.95
CA TRP A 37 2.31 -7.84 -15.52
C TRP A 37 2.03 -9.09 -14.67
N GLU A 38 1.03 -9.91 -15.04
CA GLU A 38 0.73 -11.19 -14.37
C GLU A 38 1.96 -12.11 -14.37
N GLN A 39 2.66 -12.24 -15.50
CA GLN A 39 3.88 -13.02 -15.63
C GLN A 39 5.00 -12.49 -14.72
N CYS A 40 5.18 -11.17 -14.64
CA CYS A 40 6.18 -10.59 -13.76
C CYS A 40 5.89 -10.91 -12.28
N ILE A 41 4.62 -10.83 -11.85
CA ILE A 41 4.21 -11.18 -10.49
C ILE A 41 4.49 -12.65 -10.21
N GLU A 42 4.08 -13.53 -11.12
CA GLU A 42 4.30 -14.97 -10.97
C GLU A 42 5.79 -15.30 -10.83
N GLU A 43 6.66 -14.66 -11.61
CA GLU A 43 8.12 -14.79 -11.50
C GLU A 43 8.67 -14.22 -10.18
N ALA A 44 8.18 -13.06 -9.75
CA ALA A 44 8.57 -12.44 -8.49
C ALA A 44 8.21 -13.32 -7.29
N GLU A 45 7.01 -13.91 -7.28
CA GLU A 45 6.54 -14.84 -6.25
C GLU A 45 7.37 -16.12 -6.22
N LYS A 46 7.62 -16.75 -7.38
CA LYS A 46 8.47 -17.95 -7.49
C LYS A 46 9.88 -17.72 -6.95
N THR A 47 10.42 -16.53 -7.20
CA THR A 47 11.76 -16.14 -6.75
C THR A 47 11.76 -15.49 -5.35
N LYS A 48 10.60 -15.40 -4.67
CA LYS A 48 10.41 -14.72 -3.38
C LYS A 48 11.00 -13.30 -3.35
N GLY A 49 10.91 -12.59 -4.47
CA GLY A 49 11.34 -11.20 -4.59
C GLY A 49 10.23 -10.23 -4.23
N ASP A 50 10.61 -8.98 -3.96
CA ASP A 50 9.65 -7.89 -3.80
C ASP A 50 9.01 -7.58 -5.17
N ILE A 51 7.69 -7.77 -5.25
CA ILE A 51 6.90 -7.54 -6.47
C ILE A 51 6.96 -6.06 -6.88
N VAL A 52 6.92 -5.15 -5.91
CA VAL A 52 6.91 -3.71 -6.17
C VAL A 52 8.23 -3.31 -6.82
N GLU A 53 9.36 -3.80 -6.31
CA GLU A 53 10.65 -3.52 -6.90
C GLU A 53 10.80 -4.18 -8.28
N LYS A 54 10.50 -5.47 -8.39
CA LYS A 54 10.75 -6.25 -9.61
C LYS A 54 9.82 -5.90 -10.77
N CYS A 55 8.57 -5.56 -10.48
CA CYS A 55 7.53 -5.34 -11.49
C CYS A 55 7.13 -3.87 -11.61
N SER A 56 7.86 -2.94 -10.99
CA SER A 56 7.60 -1.49 -11.07
C SER A 56 7.46 -0.99 -12.51
N ASP A 57 8.44 -1.31 -13.36
CA ASP A 57 8.45 -0.87 -14.77
C ASP A 57 7.24 -1.42 -15.56
N VAL A 58 6.94 -2.72 -15.40
CA VAL A 58 5.81 -3.37 -16.08
C VAL A 58 4.47 -2.85 -15.56
N THR A 59 4.37 -2.61 -14.25
CA THR A 59 3.19 -1.99 -13.61
C THR A 59 2.98 -0.58 -14.13
N GLY A 60 4.06 0.21 -14.27
CA GLY A 60 4.02 1.55 -14.87
C GLY A 60 3.55 1.51 -16.33
N ALA A 61 4.06 0.58 -17.13
CA ALA A 61 3.62 0.41 -18.52
C ALA A 61 2.14 0.02 -18.63
N LEU A 62 1.66 -0.87 -17.76
CA LEU A 62 0.24 -1.24 -17.68
C LEU A 62 -0.63 -0.03 -17.32
N LYS A 63 -0.24 0.73 -16.30
CA LYS A 63 -0.94 1.94 -15.87
C LYS A 63 -1.03 2.97 -16.99
N MET A 64 0.08 3.24 -17.68
CA MET A 64 0.10 4.17 -18.83
C MET A 64 -0.83 3.71 -19.95
N CYS A 65 -0.90 2.40 -20.23
CA CYS A 65 -1.86 1.87 -21.19
C CYS A 65 -3.31 2.13 -20.73
N MET A 66 -3.63 1.83 -19.47
CA MET A 66 -4.96 2.04 -18.92
C MET A 66 -5.39 3.51 -18.99
N GLU A 67 -4.47 4.44 -18.71
CA GLU A 67 -4.73 5.88 -18.85
C GLU A 67 -4.97 6.31 -20.30
N ALA A 68 -4.26 5.73 -21.26
CA ALA A 68 -4.50 5.96 -22.69
C ALA A 68 -5.86 5.41 -23.16
N HIS A 69 -6.40 4.42 -22.45
CA HIS A 69 -7.69 3.78 -22.67
C HIS A 69 -8.68 4.06 -21.53
N ALA A 70 -8.66 5.28 -20.99
CA ALA A 70 -9.38 5.64 -19.78
C ALA A 70 -10.91 5.47 -19.88
N ASP A 71 -11.48 5.51 -21.08
CA ASP A 71 -12.92 5.27 -21.31
C ASP A 71 -13.35 3.86 -20.91
N TYR A 72 -12.51 2.86 -21.18
CA TYR A 72 -12.73 1.48 -20.74
C TYR A 72 -12.34 1.29 -19.27
N TYR A 73 -11.17 1.79 -18.86
CA TYR A 73 -10.58 1.52 -17.55
C TYR A 73 -11.00 2.50 -16.43
N GLU A 74 -11.94 3.42 -16.70
CA GLU A 74 -12.37 4.48 -15.77
C GLU A 74 -12.67 3.99 -14.34
N PRO A 75 -13.40 2.89 -14.12
CA PRO A 75 -13.74 2.45 -12.77
C PRO A 75 -12.49 2.10 -11.94
N ILE A 76 -11.49 1.52 -12.58
CA ILE A 76 -10.23 1.14 -11.91
C ILE A 76 -9.39 2.40 -11.65
N LEU A 77 -9.23 3.25 -12.67
CA LEU A 77 -8.45 4.48 -12.57
C LEU A 77 -9.00 5.41 -11.47
N ARG A 78 -10.33 5.47 -11.32
CA ARG A 78 -10.97 6.23 -10.24
C ARG A 78 -10.66 5.63 -8.88
N ALA A 79 -10.76 4.31 -8.72
CA ALA A 79 -10.47 3.62 -7.47
C ALA A 79 -9.00 3.83 -7.06
N GLU A 80 -8.07 3.68 -8.00
CA GLU A 80 -6.64 3.93 -7.78
C GLU A 80 -6.38 5.36 -7.29
N LYS A 81 -6.97 6.35 -7.94
CA LYS A 81 -6.82 7.76 -7.55
C LYS A 81 -7.33 8.01 -6.12
N MET A 82 -8.46 7.42 -5.74
CA MET A 82 -8.99 7.56 -4.39
C MET A 82 -8.06 6.95 -3.33
N VAL A 83 -7.45 5.80 -3.63
CA VAL A 83 -6.47 5.16 -2.74
C VAL A 83 -5.20 6.01 -2.64
N GLU A 84 -4.71 6.56 -3.75
CA GLU A 84 -3.56 7.46 -3.76
C GLU A 84 -3.82 8.71 -2.90
N GLU A 85 -4.94 9.39 -3.10
CA GLU A 85 -5.32 10.58 -2.32
C GLU A 85 -5.42 10.28 -0.82
N GLN A 86 -5.97 9.11 -0.45
CA GLN A 86 -6.03 8.65 0.95
C GLN A 86 -4.64 8.41 1.53
N ALA A 87 -3.76 7.71 0.80
CA ALA A 87 -2.40 7.45 1.23
C ALA A 87 -1.60 8.74 1.42
N VAL A 88 -1.73 9.71 0.50
CA VAL A 88 -1.08 11.03 0.64
C VAL A 88 -1.56 11.74 1.91
N LYS A 89 -2.87 11.78 2.15
CA LYS A 89 -3.43 12.41 3.34
C LYS A 89 -2.94 11.75 4.63
N GLU A 90 -2.87 10.42 4.67
CA GLU A 90 -2.34 9.70 5.83
C GLU A 90 -0.87 10.03 6.09
N LEU A 91 -0.04 10.06 5.04
CA LEU A 91 1.37 10.45 5.16
C LEU A 91 1.54 11.89 5.64
N GLU A 92 0.66 12.81 5.23
CA GLU A 92 0.65 14.20 5.71
C GLU A 92 0.29 14.29 7.19
N MET A 93 -0.80 13.64 7.61
CA MET A 93 -1.21 13.60 9.03
C MET A 93 -0.11 12.99 9.93
N GLU A 94 0.57 11.93 9.46
CA GLU A 94 1.68 11.33 10.21
C GLU A 94 2.89 12.27 10.30
N LYS A 95 3.19 13.04 9.24
CA LYS A 95 4.25 14.06 9.28
C LYS A 95 3.93 15.18 10.27
N GLU A 96 2.67 15.64 10.31
CA GLU A 96 2.23 16.67 11.26
C GLU A 96 2.34 16.19 12.71
N LYS A 97 1.81 14.99 13.02
CA LYS A 97 1.94 14.38 14.36
C LYS A 97 3.40 14.21 14.79
N LYS A 98 4.30 13.86 13.87
CA LYS A 98 5.74 13.75 14.17
C LYS A 98 6.34 15.11 14.54
N LYS A 99 6.03 16.17 13.80
CA LYS A 99 6.49 17.54 14.09
C LYS A 99 6.00 18.04 15.45
N GLU A 100 4.75 17.75 15.81
CA GLU A 100 4.20 18.11 17.14
C GLU A 100 4.91 17.37 18.29
N LYS A 101 5.26 16.09 18.09
CA LYS A 101 6.00 15.29 19.09
C LYS A 101 7.45 15.76 19.27
N GLU A 102 8.11 16.16 18.17
CA GLU A 102 9.49 16.69 18.22
C GLU A 102 9.53 18.06 18.92
N ALA A 103 8.59 18.95 18.61
CA ALA A 103 8.45 20.25 19.29
C ALA A 103 8.15 20.12 20.80
N SER A 104 7.43 19.07 21.21
CA SER A 104 7.16 18.79 22.63
C SER A 104 8.35 18.16 23.37
N THR A 105 9.33 17.58 22.67
CA THR A 105 10.49 16.90 23.29
C THR A 105 11.66 17.88 23.52
N GLU A 106 11.85 18.88 22.64
CA GLU A 106 12.85 19.95 22.82
C GLU A 106 12.57 20.86 24.03
N GLY A 107 11.29 21.03 24.42
CA GLY A 107 10.92 21.75 25.65
C GLY A 107 11.30 21.04 26.95
N SER A 108 11.43 19.71 26.93
CA SER A 108 11.80 18.90 28.10
C SER A 108 13.31 18.94 28.39
N TYR A 109 14.15 18.95 27.34
CA TYR A 109 15.61 19.01 27.49
C TYR A 109 16.12 20.36 28.01
N GLN A 110 15.43 21.46 27.74
CA GLN A 110 15.82 22.78 28.25
C GLN A 110 15.50 22.98 29.74
N TYR A 111 14.45 22.33 30.26
CA TYR A 111 14.10 22.37 31.68
C TYR A 111 15.09 21.60 32.55
N VAL A 112 15.47 20.37 32.15
CA VAL A 112 16.41 19.52 32.92
C VAL A 112 17.85 20.07 32.95
N VAL A 113 18.29 20.80 31.92
CA VAL A 113 19.61 21.48 31.91
C VAL A 113 19.64 22.69 32.85
N SER A 114 18.48 23.31 33.12
CA SER A 114 18.37 24.47 34.01
C SER A 114 18.42 24.07 35.50
N ASP A 115 17.90 22.90 35.87
CA ASP A 115 17.94 22.39 37.26
C ASP A 115 19.34 21.92 37.71
N SER A 116 20.23 21.55 36.78
CA SER A 116 21.58 21.04 37.12
C SER A 116 22.62 22.13 37.47
N LYS A 117 22.29 23.43 37.38
CA LYS A 117 23.26 24.51 37.66
C LYS A 117 23.14 25.17 39.06
N VAL A 118 22.37 24.58 39.99
CA VAL A 118 22.27 25.09 41.39
C VAL A 118 22.99 24.19 42.39
N SER A 119 24.23 23.78 42.13
CA SER A 119 25.02 23.11 43.17
C SER A 119 26.54 23.35 43.08
N GLU A 120 27.01 24.56 42.73
CA GLU A 120 28.40 24.94 43.03
C GLU A 120 28.52 26.43 43.37
N ARG A 121 28.28 26.75 44.65
CA ARG A 121 28.81 27.91 45.41
C ARG A 121 28.57 27.56 46.87
N GLY A 122 29.54 27.31 47.72
CA GLY A 122 30.99 27.45 47.65
C GLY A 122 31.43 27.45 49.11
N GLY A 123 32.04 26.36 49.56
CA GLY A 123 32.75 26.35 50.82
C GLY A 123 33.97 27.25 50.69
N ALA A 124 34.10 28.26 51.55
CA ALA A 124 35.33 29.00 51.76
C ALA A 124 35.97 28.51 53.07
N SER A 125 37.26 28.20 52.95
CA SER A 125 38.16 27.63 53.96
C SER A 125 38.59 28.62 55.04
N GLN A 126 38.97 28.01 56.18
CA GLN A 126 40.03 28.33 57.16
C GLN A 126 39.99 29.65 57.92
#